data_AF-A0A7S2F6F9-F1
#
_entry.id   AF-A0A7S2F6F9-F1
#
_cell.length_a   1.000
_cell.length_b   1.000
_cell.length_c   1.000
_cell.angle_alpha   90.00
_cell.angle_beta   90.00
_cell.angle_gamma   90.00
#
_symmetry.space_group_name_H-M   'P 1'
#
loop_
_entity.id
_entity.type
_entity.pdbx_description
1 polymer ?
#
loop_
_entity_poly.entity_id
_entity_poly.type
_entity_poly.pdbx_seq_one_letter_code
_entity_poly.pdbx_strand_id
1 'polypeptide(L)'
;AVAPYPGAETGAGGRLRDTHATGRGSFVGMGTAGYCVGNLNMPEHPPEPWEVTQSDSLYPKSLASPLQILKDASDGASDYGNKFGEPLCVGYTRTYGWRNPETGERREWIKPIMFSGGLGQIDHGMLEKDVPEVGMLV
;
A
#
# COMPACT_ATOMS: atom_id res chain seq x y z
N ALA A 1 3.09 -3.94 -7.46
CA ALA A 1 2.95 -4.30 -8.89
C ALA A 1 3.93 -5.38 -9.28
N VAL A 2 5.25 -5.13 -9.19
CA VAL A 2 6.29 -6.12 -9.53
C VAL A 2 6.45 -7.18 -8.43
N ALA A 3 6.71 -6.75 -7.19
CA ALA A 3 6.80 -7.61 -6.02
C ALA A 3 5.89 -7.05 -4.91
N PRO A 4 4.60 -7.44 -4.87
CA PRO A 4 3.61 -6.75 -4.05
C PRO A 4 3.88 -6.90 -2.54
N TYR A 5 4.27 -8.09 -2.08
CA TYR A 5 4.58 -8.35 -0.66
C TYR A 5 5.70 -7.43 -0.13
N PRO A 6 6.95 -7.51 -0.63
CA PRO A 6 8.02 -6.66 -0.11
C PRO A 6 7.79 -5.17 -0.41
N GLY A 7 7.07 -4.86 -1.50
CA GLY A 7 6.68 -3.49 -1.81
C GLY A 7 5.73 -2.90 -0.76
N ALA A 8 4.76 -3.68 -0.28
CA ALA A 8 3.84 -3.25 0.76
C ALA A 8 4.49 -3.23 2.14
N GLU A 9 5.29 -4.25 2.44
CA GLU A 9 6.07 -4.37 3.68
C GLU A 9 6.99 -3.14 3.87
N THR A 10 7.79 -2.81 2.85
CA THR A 10 8.68 -1.65 2.90
C THR A 10 7.94 -0.32 2.85
N GLY A 11 6.76 -0.25 2.23
CA GLY A 11 5.87 0.91 2.28
C GLY A 11 5.38 1.20 3.69
N ALA A 12 4.91 0.16 4.41
CA ALA A 12 4.54 0.27 5.82
C ALA A 12 5.74 0.63 6.70
N GLY A 13 6.88 -0.05 6.50
CA GLY A 13 8.11 0.20 7.26
C GLY A 13 8.69 1.59 7.05
N GLY A 14 8.64 2.13 5.83
CA GLY A 14 9.04 3.51 5.54
C GLY A 14 8.22 4.52 6.32
N ARG A 15 6.89 4.37 6.26
CA ARG A 15 5.96 5.25 6.96
C ARG A 15 6.07 5.12 8.49
N LEU A 16 6.38 3.94 9.03
CA LEU A 16 6.72 3.76 10.46
C LEU A 16 7.95 4.58 10.85
N ARG A 17 9.02 4.53 10.03
CA ARG A 17 10.23 5.33 10.27
C ARG A 17 9.95 6.82 10.23
N ASP A 18 9.15 7.29 9.28
CA ASP A 18 8.78 8.70 9.18
C ASP A 18 8.01 9.17 10.43
N THR A 19 7.10 8.32 10.93
CA THR A 19 6.37 8.58 12.17
C THR A 19 7.36 8.67 13.33
N HIS A 20 8.16 7.62 13.55
CA HIS A 20 9.10 7.54 14.67
C HIS A 20 10.15 8.66 14.66
N ALA A 21 10.61 9.09 13.48
CA ALA A 21 11.61 10.15 13.30
C ALA A 21 11.02 11.58 13.26
N THR A 22 9.73 11.73 13.57
CA THR A 22 9.09 13.06 13.68
C THR A 22 9.68 13.83 14.86
N GLY A 23 9.96 15.12 14.64
CA GLY A 23 10.60 15.98 15.64
C GLY A 23 11.95 15.42 16.09
N ARG A 24 12.10 15.19 17.39
CA ARG A 24 13.27 14.54 18.01
C ARG A 24 12.98 13.11 18.50
N GLY A 25 11.89 12.53 18.04
CA GLY A 25 11.44 11.18 18.41
C GLY A 25 9.96 11.18 18.76
N SER A 26 9.23 10.24 18.17
CA SER A 26 7.82 10.02 18.48
C SER A 26 7.51 8.53 18.67
N PHE A 27 6.38 8.23 19.30
CA PHE A 27 5.87 6.87 19.43
C PHE A 27 4.83 6.57 18.35
N VAL A 28 4.91 5.38 17.76
CA VAL A 28 3.88 4.89 16.85
C VAL A 28 2.62 4.49 17.65
N GLY A 29 1.45 4.65 17.05
CA GLY A 29 0.16 4.35 17.69
C GLY A 29 -0.65 3.34 16.90
N MET A 30 -1.21 3.76 15.77
CA MET A 30 -1.99 2.89 14.89
C MET A 30 -1.77 3.22 13.43
N GLY A 31 -1.85 2.20 12.59
CA GLY A 31 -1.69 2.30 11.15
C GLY A 31 -3.01 2.18 10.38
N THR A 32 -2.92 2.52 9.11
CA THR A 32 -3.95 2.30 8.10
C THR A 32 -3.32 1.80 6.80
N ALA A 33 -4.05 0.95 6.08
CA ALA A 33 -3.64 0.44 4.78
C ALA A 33 -4.77 0.60 3.75
N GLY A 34 -4.39 0.93 2.52
CA GLY A 34 -5.34 1.18 1.44
C GLY A 34 -4.86 0.58 0.12
N TYR A 35 -5.78 -0.01 -0.64
CA TYR A 35 -5.45 -0.68 -1.89
C TYR A 35 -6.39 -0.25 -3.01
N CYS A 36 -5.85 0.21 -4.13
CA CYS A 36 -6.60 0.31 -5.39
C CYS A 36 -5.98 -0.59 -6.45
N VAL A 37 -6.76 -1.51 -7.01
CA VAL A 37 -6.32 -2.47 -8.02
C VAL A 37 -7.33 -2.62 -9.15
N GLY A 38 -6.93 -3.29 -10.22
CA GLY A 38 -7.82 -3.62 -11.34
C GLY A 38 -8.95 -4.61 -11.03
N ASN A 39 -9.61 -5.10 -12.08
CA ASN A 39 -10.59 -6.19 -11.97
C ASN A 39 -9.91 -7.44 -11.39
N LEU A 40 -10.57 -8.14 -10.46
CA LEU A 40 -9.96 -9.23 -9.73
C LEU A 40 -9.93 -10.51 -10.55
N ASN A 41 -10.96 -10.74 -11.37
CA ASN A 41 -11.11 -11.93 -12.21
C ASN A 41 -10.81 -13.20 -11.39
N MET A 42 -11.53 -13.38 -10.29
CA MET A 42 -11.26 -14.45 -9.32
C MET A 42 -11.45 -15.83 -9.96
N PRO A 43 -10.46 -16.73 -9.92
CA PRO A 43 -10.56 -18.04 -10.59
C PRO A 43 -11.70 -18.94 -10.08
N GLU A 44 -12.08 -18.76 -8.81
CA GLU A 44 -13.09 -19.58 -8.13
C GLU A 44 -14.52 -19.04 -8.25
N HIS A 45 -14.68 -17.88 -8.91
CA HIS A 45 -15.97 -17.25 -9.13
C HIS A 45 -16.17 -16.96 -10.63
N PRO A 46 -17.39 -17.11 -11.16
CA PRO A 46 -17.70 -16.56 -12.46
C PRO A 46 -17.34 -15.07 -12.50
N PRO A 47 -16.73 -14.56 -13.58
CA PRO A 47 -16.43 -13.14 -13.68
C PRO A 47 -17.70 -12.32 -13.56
N GLU A 48 -17.61 -11.21 -12.84
CA GLU A 48 -18.74 -10.32 -12.69
C GLU A 48 -19.05 -9.61 -14.03
N PRO A 49 -20.30 -9.21 -14.30
CA PRO A 49 -20.70 -8.64 -15.59
C PRO A 49 -19.92 -7.37 -16.00
N TRP A 50 -19.33 -6.67 -15.03
CA TRP A 50 -18.52 -5.47 -15.25
C TRP A 50 -17.02 -5.75 -15.36
N GLU A 51 -16.57 -6.99 -15.11
CA GLU A 51 -15.17 -7.34 -15.20
C GLU A 51 -14.73 -7.55 -16.66
N VAL A 52 -13.60 -6.94 -17.01
CA VAL A 52 -13.00 -7.13 -18.32
C VAL A 52 -12.23 -8.46 -18.30
N THR A 53 -12.76 -9.46 -19.01
CA THR A 53 -12.30 -10.87 -18.93
C THR A 53 -11.47 -11.35 -20.13
N GLN A 54 -11.28 -10.53 -21.17
CA GLN A 54 -10.55 -10.97 -22.36
C GLN A 54 -9.12 -11.40 -22.01
N SER A 55 -8.90 -12.70 -22.18
CA SER A 55 -7.81 -13.49 -21.63
C SER A 55 -6.45 -13.23 -22.29
N ASP A 56 -5.40 -13.48 -21.52
CA ASP A 56 -3.99 -13.66 -21.89
C ASP A 56 -3.11 -12.42 -22.12
N SER A 57 -3.66 -11.19 -22.16
CA SER A 57 -2.84 -9.99 -22.41
C SER A 57 -3.14 -8.74 -21.56
N LEU A 58 -4.07 -8.81 -20.61
CA LEU A 58 -4.48 -7.64 -19.82
C LEU A 58 -3.35 -7.03 -18.99
N TYR A 59 -2.41 -7.82 -18.49
CA TYR A 59 -1.27 -7.29 -17.74
C TYR A 59 0.03 -7.89 -18.28
N PRO A 60 1.11 -7.10 -18.38
CA PRO A 60 2.43 -7.64 -18.67
C PRO A 60 2.79 -8.77 -17.69
N LYS A 61 3.40 -9.85 -18.17
CA LYS A 61 3.82 -11.01 -17.34
C LYS A 61 4.78 -10.63 -16.20
N SER A 62 5.45 -9.48 -16.31
CA SER A 62 6.33 -8.91 -15.28
C SER A 62 5.57 -8.26 -14.12
N LEU A 63 4.25 -8.09 -14.23
CA LEU A 63 3.40 -7.54 -13.18
C LEU A 63 2.50 -8.63 -12.60
N ALA A 64 2.32 -8.59 -11.29
CA ALA A 64 1.33 -9.42 -10.61
C ALA A 64 -0.09 -9.01 -11.03
N SER A 65 -1.03 -9.97 -11.05
CA SER A 65 -2.44 -9.69 -11.29
C SER A 65 -3.04 -8.85 -10.15
N PRO A 66 -4.15 -8.11 -10.37
CA PRO A 66 -4.84 -7.37 -9.32
C PRO A 66 -5.19 -8.20 -8.09
N LEU A 67 -5.67 -9.43 -8.28
CA LEU A 67 -5.97 -10.36 -7.19
C LEU A 67 -4.70 -10.73 -6.40
N GLN A 68 -3.61 -11.05 -7.08
CA GLN A 68 -2.34 -11.36 -6.43
C GLN A 68 -1.79 -10.16 -5.67
N ILE A 69 -1.89 -8.96 -6.26
CA ILE A 69 -1.49 -7.71 -5.62
C ILE A 69 -2.24 -7.51 -4.31
N LEU A 70 -3.57 -7.69 -4.28
CA LEU A 70 -4.34 -7.51 -3.05
C LEU A 70 -3.92 -8.48 -1.95
N LYS A 71 -3.77 -9.77 -2.27
CA LYS A 71 -3.35 -10.79 -1.31
C LYS A 71 -1.97 -10.46 -0.74
N ASP A 72 -0.97 -10.40 -1.61
CA ASP A 72 0.42 -10.22 -1.21
C ASP A 72 0.68 -8.86 -0.55
N ALA A 73 0.06 -7.77 -1.03
CA ALA A 73 0.24 -6.46 -0.44
C ALA A 73 -0.47 -6.32 0.92
N SER A 74 -1.62 -6.98 1.10
CA SER A 74 -2.29 -7.06 2.39
C SER A 74 -1.47 -7.84 3.40
N ASP A 75 -0.95 -9.00 2.99
CA ASP A 75 -0.12 -9.85 3.84
C ASP A 75 1.18 -9.14 4.23
N GLY A 76 1.89 -8.54 3.26
CA GLY A 76 3.14 -7.83 3.53
C GLY A 76 3.00 -6.61 4.44
N ALA A 77 1.94 -5.81 4.27
CA ALA A 77 1.68 -4.68 5.16
C ALA A 77 1.32 -5.14 6.58
N SER A 78 0.50 -6.19 6.69
CA SER A 78 0.07 -6.76 7.98
C SER A 78 1.23 -7.44 8.70
N ASP A 79 2.07 -8.18 7.99
CA ASP A 79 3.24 -8.85 8.53
C ASP A 79 4.22 -7.86 9.17
N TYR A 80 4.54 -6.76 8.48
CA TYR A 80 5.40 -5.72 9.07
C TYR A 80 4.77 -5.07 10.31
N GLY A 81 3.48 -4.70 10.24
CA GLY A 81 2.74 -4.12 11.36
C GLY A 81 2.71 -5.05 12.57
N ASN A 82 2.42 -6.34 12.36
CA ASN A 82 2.36 -7.36 13.40
C ASN A 82 3.72 -7.62 14.05
N LYS A 83 4.79 -7.70 13.25
CA LYS A 83 6.16 -7.88 13.75
C LYS A 83 6.65 -6.65 14.52
N PHE A 84 6.31 -5.46 14.06
CA PHE A 84 6.69 -4.20 14.70
C PHE A 84 5.86 -3.91 15.96
N GLY A 85 4.60 -4.35 15.99
CA GLY A 85 3.65 -4.09 17.06
C GLY A 85 2.75 -2.86 16.82
N GLU A 86 2.54 -2.45 15.57
CA GLU A 86 1.59 -1.39 15.21
C GLU A 86 0.27 -2.00 14.67
N PRO A 87 -0.87 -1.81 15.34
CA PRO A 87 -2.15 -2.32 14.87
C PRO A 87 -2.64 -1.54 13.63
N LEU A 88 -3.08 -2.27 12.60
CA LEU A 88 -3.78 -1.71 11.44
C LEU A 88 -5.30 -1.67 11.72
N CYS A 89 -5.83 -0.50 12.08
CA CYS A 89 -7.21 -0.41 12.59
C CYS A 89 -8.25 0.01 11.55
N VAL A 90 -7.83 0.69 10.48
CA VAL A 90 -8.73 1.21 9.45
C VAL A 90 -8.09 1.09 8.06
N GLY A 91 -8.91 1.07 7.02
CA GLY A 91 -8.40 0.95 5.66
C GLY A 91 -9.47 1.07 4.60
N TYR A 92 -9.05 0.96 3.35
CA TYR A 92 -9.96 0.90 2.21
C TYR A 92 -9.44 -0.07 1.15
N THR A 93 -10.35 -0.63 0.38
CA THR A 93 -10.01 -1.39 -0.83
C THR A 93 -10.95 -0.96 -1.95
N ARG A 94 -10.40 -0.72 -3.13
CA ARG A 94 -11.17 -0.35 -4.31
C ARG A 94 -10.67 -1.11 -5.53
N THR A 95 -11.61 -1.71 -6.25
CA THR A 95 -11.37 -2.33 -7.55
C THR A 95 -11.99 -1.45 -8.63
N TYR A 96 -11.25 -1.18 -9.70
CA TYR A 96 -11.80 -0.49 -10.86
C TYR A 96 -11.06 -0.91 -12.11
N GLY A 97 -11.81 -1.48 -13.05
CA GLY A 97 -11.37 -1.70 -14.41
C GLY A 97 -12.57 -1.47 -15.31
N TRP A 98 -12.39 -0.60 -16.30
CA TRP A 98 -13.38 -0.30 -17.32
C TRP A 98 -12.71 -0.25 -18.68
N ARG A 99 -13.42 -0.75 -19.69
CA ARG A 99 -13.01 -0.67 -21.09
C ARG A 99 -14.15 -0.12 -21.92
N ASN A 100 -13.86 0.91 -22.70
CA ASN A 100 -14.82 1.47 -23.64
C ASN A 100 -15.10 0.43 -24.74
N PRO A 101 -16.37 0.03 -24.97
CA PRO A 101 -16.71 -0.97 -25.98
C PRO A 101 -16.54 -0.47 -27.42
N GLU A 102 -16.60 0.84 -27.65
CA GLU A 102 -16.51 1.45 -28.98
C GLU A 102 -15.06 1.81 -29.36
N THR A 103 -14.31 2.39 -28.41
CA THR A 103 -12.93 2.87 -28.68
C THR A 103 -11.84 1.91 -28.21
N GLY A 104 -12.18 0.95 -27.34
CA GLY A 104 -11.22 0.07 -26.70
C GLY A 104 -10.37 0.72 -25.61
N GLU A 105 -10.57 2.01 -25.31
CA GLU A 105 -9.86 2.74 -24.24
C GLU A 105 -10.04 2.02 -22.90
N ARG A 106 -8.94 1.86 -22.16
CA ARG A 106 -8.93 1.19 -20.86
C ARG A 106 -8.61 2.17 -19.75
N ARG A 107 -9.42 2.14 -18.69
CA ARG A 107 -9.20 2.88 -17.45
C ARG A 107 -9.22 1.92 -16.27
N GLU A 108 -8.04 1.76 -15.66
CA GLU A 108 -7.82 0.74 -14.64
C GLU A 108 -6.51 1.03 -13.88
N TRP A 109 -6.43 0.58 -12.63
CA TRP A 109 -5.17 0.59 -11.88
C TRP A 109 -4.25 -0.57 -12.29
N ILE A 110 -3.62 -0.44 -13.46
CA ILE A 110 -2.54 -1.34 -13.91
C ILE A 110 -1.32 -1.20 -12.98
N LYS A 111 -0.98 0.05 -12.64
CA LYS A 111 -0.13 0.37 -11.49
C LYS A 111 -1.06 0.56 -10.28
N PRO A 112 -1.01 -0.32 -9.28
CA PRO A 112 -1.89 -0.23 -8.12
C PRO A 112 -1.54 0.97 -7.26
N ILE A 113 -2.51 1.41 -6.46
CA ILE A 113 -2.24 2.26 -5.30
C ILE A 113 -2.07 1.32 -4.11
N MET A 114 -0.90 1.37 -3.48
CA MET A 114 -0.70 0.86 -2.13
C MET A 114 -0.45 2.07 -1.26
N PHE A 115 -1.33 2.25 -0.28
CA PHE A 115 -1.31 3.36 0.65
C PHE A 115 -1.03 2.82 2.04
N SER A 116 -0.12 3.47 2.75
CA SER A 116 0.06 3.29 4.18
C SER A 116 0.04 4.67 4.83
N GLY A 117 -0.66 4.74 5.96
CA GLY A 117 -0.66 5.90 6.84
C GLY A 117 -0.61 5.42 8.28
N GLY A 118 -0.46 6.37 9.19
CA GLY A 118 -0.44 6.05 10.61
C GLY A 118 -0.53 7.31 11.44
N LEU A 119 -0.83 7.11 12.71
CA LEU A 119 -0.81 8.13 13.73
C LEU A 119 0.07 7.67 14.88
N GLY A 120 0.71 8.66 15.51
CA GLY A 120 1.57 8.47 16.65
C GLY A 120 1.33 9.53 17.70
N GLN A 121 2.18 9.53 18.72
CA GLN A 121 2.19 10.51 19.79
C GLN A 121 3.60 11.06 19.95
N ILE A 122 3.68 12.36 20.23
CA ILE A 122 4.94 13.05 20.45
C ILE A 122 4.81 13.94 21.67
N ASP A 123 5.86 13.98 22.49
CA ASP A 123 5.95 14.93 23.59
C ASP A 123 6.05 16.36 23.03
N HIS A 124 5.36 17.31 23.67
CA HIS A 124 5.33 18.69 23.19
C HIS A 124 6.73 19.31 23.08
N GLY A 125 7.63 18.97 24.01
CA GLY A 125 9.02 19.43 23.99
C GLY A 125 9.85 18.84 22.86
N MET A 126 9.38 17.78 22.18
CA MET A 126 10.11 17.10 21.11
C MET A 126 9.62 17.46 19.69
N LEU A 127 8.65 18.37 19.56
CA LEU A 127 8.06 18.75 18.27
C LEU A 127 9.08 19.31 17.28
N GLU A 128 9.91 20.24 17.74
CA GLU A 128 10.89 20.93 16.91
C GLU A 128 12.21 20.17 16.86
N LYS A 129 12.83 20.17 15.69
CA LYS A 129 14.18 19.63 15.51
C LYS A 129 15.21 20.62 16.04
N ASP A 130 16.28 20.10 16.62
CA ASP A 130 17.43 20.91 16.99
C ASP A 130 18.25 21.30 15.75
N VAL A 131 18.99 22.40 15.86
CA VAL A 131 19.94 22.81 14.82
C VAL A 131 21.20 21.96 14.96
N PRO A 132 21.69 21.32 13.88
CA PRO A 132 22.92 20.54 13.95
C PRO A 132 24.13 21.44 14.24
N GLU A 133 25.02 21.00 15.14
CA GLU A 133 26.22 21.73 15.53
C GLU A 133 27.50 21.03 15.08
N VAL A 134 28.58 21.81 14.91
CA VAL A 134 29.91 21.27 14.57
C VAL A 134 30.39 20.35 15.69
N GLY A 135 30.74 19.11 15.33
CA GLY A 135 31.18 18.08 16.27
C GLY A 135 30.09 17.09 16.69
N MET A 136 28.83 17.28 16.28
CA MET A 136 27.78 16.27 16.44
C MET A 136 28.08 15.02 15.58
N LEU A 137 27.82 13.84 16.15
CA LEU A 137 27.97 12.55 15.47
C LEU A 137 26.74 12.24 14.62
N VAL A 138 26.96 11.57 13.49
CA VAL A 138 25.92 11.02 12.59
C VAL A 138 25.96 9.51 12.63
#